data_AF-A0A5A8F6Y2-F1
#
_entry.id   AF-A0A5A8F6Y2-F1
#
_cell.length_a   1.000
_cell.length_b   1.000
_cell.length_c   1.000
_cell.angle_alpha   90.00
_cell.angle_beta   90.00
_cell.angle_gamma   90.00
#
_symmetry.space_group_name_H-M   'P 1'
#
loop_
_entity.id
_entity.type
_entity.pdbx_description
1 polymer ?
#
loop_
_entity_poly.entity_id
_entity_poly.type
_entity_poly.pdbx_seq_one_letter_code
_entity_poly.pdbx_strand_id
1 'polypeptide(L)'
;MLNKVVLTFEKSEHFPVFIDYDFKLQRCRGYSLRIDFMYRGVLTDFIKTVNHKNGFLFIKKSPFFLTQGFFLYDFSLILENIELFLETINKLNFSEIIMEKSKILNDSIYEKMNNNVNVTLLELV
;
A
#
# COMPACT_ATOMS: atom_id res chain seq x y z
N MET A 1 18.06 8.03 -6.02
CA MET A 1 18.20 6.95 -5.03
C MET A 1 16.95 7.00 -4.15
N LEU A 2 16.17 5.93 -4.08
CA LEU A 2 14.91 5.93 -3.30
C LEU A 2 15.21 5.84 -1.81
N ASN A 3 14.47 6.62 -1.02
CA ASN A 3 14.54 6.55 0.44
C ASN A 3 13.91 5.23 0.92
N LYS A 4 14.39 4.76 2.07
CA LYS A 4 13.88 3.56 2.74
C LYS A 4 13.45 3.90 4.14
N VAL A 5 12.28 3.41 4.54
CA VAL A 5 11.78 3.54 5.91
C VAL A 5 11.43 2.16 6.45
N VAL A 6 11.95 1.88 7.64
CA VAL A 6 11.62 0.68 8.40
C VAL A 6 10.38 0.94 9.24
N LEU A 7 9.29 0.22 9.01
CA LEU A 7 8.15 0.23 9.94
C LEU A 7 8.40 -0.78 11.05
N THR A 8 8.47 -0.28 12.29
CA THR A 8 8.24 -1.10 13.47
C THR A 8 6.77 -0.99 13.87
N PHE A 9 6.17 -2.11 14.29
CA PHE A 9 4.77 -2.16 14.74
C PHE A 9 4.51 -1.36 16.02
N GLU A 10 5.55 -0.79 16.64
CA GLU A 10 5.42 -0.11 17.93
C GLU A 10 5.26 1.41 17.81
N LYS A 11 5.82 2.10 16.80
CA LYS A 11 5.95 3.59 16.84
C LYS A 11 6.04 4.37 15.50
N SER A 12 5.71 3.80 14.35
CA SER A 12 5.93 4.51 13.08
C SER A 12 4.77 5.43 12.67
N GLU A 13 4.91 6.76 12.77
CA GLU A 13 3.90 7.76 12.35
C GLU A 13 3.85 8.00 10.83
N HIS A 14 4.06 6.97 10.02
CA HIS A 14 4.13 7.17 8.57
C HIS A 14 2.76 6.92 7.92
N PHE A 15 2.23 7.96 7.28
CA PHE A 15 1.00 7.87 6.48
C PHE A 15 1.07 8.86 5.32
N PRO A 16 0.63 8.46 4.11
CA PRO A 16 -0.02 7.20 3.76
C PRO A 16 0.93 6.04 3.44
N VAL A 17 0.58 4.82 3.90
CA VAL A 17 1.27 3.57 3.55
C VAL A 17 0.43 2.76 2.56
N PHE A 18 1.01 2.39 1.42
CA PHE A 18 0.39 1.57 0.38
C PHE A 18 0.92 0.14 0.44
N ILE A 19 0.01 -0.83 0.51
CA ILE A 19 0.34 -2.25 0.64
C ILE A 19 -0.37 -3.06 -0.46
N ASP A 20 0.33 -4.07 -0.99
CA ASP A 20 -0.13 -4.79 -2.18
C ASP A 20 -1.26 -5.78 -1.86
N TYR A 21 -2.41 -5.62 -2.52
CA TYR A 21 -3.55 -6.53 -2.39
C TYR A 21 -4.07 -6.92 -3.77
N ASP A 22 -4.31 -8.22 -3.99
CA ASP A 22 -4.89 -8.72 -5.22
C ASP A 22 -6.42 -8.64 -5.14
N PHE A 23 -7.02 -7.61 -5.74
CA PHE A 23 -8.48 -7.43 -5.71
C PHE A 23 -9.20 -8.47 -6.60
N LYS A 24 -8.54 -9.02 -7.62
CA LYS A 24 -9.11 -10.07 -8.50
C LYS A 24 -9.22 -11.39 -7.75
N LEU A 25 -8.17 -11.79 -7.04
CA LEU A 25 -8.12 -13.05 -6.26
C LEU A 25 -8.54 -12.90 -4.80
N GLN A 26 -8.89 -11.69 -4.38
CA GLN A 26 -9.30 -11.33 -3.01
C GLN A 26 -8.31 -11.85 -1.95
N ARG A 27 -7.02 -11.58 -2.15
CA ARG A 27 -5.97 -12.01 -1.22
C ARG A 27 -4.85 -11.00 -1.09
N CYS A 28 -4.29 -10.93 0.10
CA CYS A 28 -3.10 -10.17 0.39
C CYS A 28 -1.87 -10.73 -0.36
N ARG A 29 -0.96 -9.86 -0.79
CA ARG A 29 0.36 -10.22 -1.34
C ARG A 29 1.46 -9.55 -0.52
N GLY A 30 2.68 -10.06 -0.65
CA GLY A 30 3.86 -9.40 -0.09
C GLY A 30 3.75 -9.05 1.41
N TYR A 31 3.92 -7.78 1.76
CA TYR A 31 3.78 -7.28 3.14
C TYR A 31 2.34 -7.33 3.63
N SER A 32 1.34 -7.09 2.79
CA SER A 32 -0.07 -7.25 3.19
C SER A 32 -0.32 -8.65 3.72
N LEU A 33 0.28 -9.68 3.11
CA LEU A 33 0.09 -11.06 3.52
C LEU A 33 0.70 -11.33 4.90
N ARG A 34 1.88 -10.75 5.18
CA ARG A 34 2.52 -10.84 6.50
C ARG A 34 1.68 -10.14 7.56
N ILE A 35 1.20 -8.94 7.25
CA ILE A 35 0.29 -8.19 8.13
C ILE A 35 -0.93 -9.05 8.42
N ASP A 36 -1.65 -9.48 7.39
CA ASP A 36 -2.86 -10.30 7.55
C ASP A 36 -2.61 -11.57 8.37
N PHE A 37 -1.48 -12.26 8.15
CA PHE A 37 -1.07 -13.42 8.93
C PHE A 37 -0.90 -13.09 10.43
N MET A 38 -0.20 -11.99 10.76
CA MET A 38 -0.03 -11.54 12.15
C MET A 38 -1.35 -11.22 12.84
N TYR A 39 -2.35 -10.76 12.06
CA TYR A 39 -3.71 -10.52 12.54
C TYR A 39 -4.67 -11.69 12.25
N ARG A 40 -4.16 -12.90 11.99
CA ARG A 40 -4.97 -14.13 11.84
C ARG A 40 -6.06 -14.04 10.76
N GLY A 41 -5.81 -13.37 9.65
CA GLY A 41 -6.74 -13.29 8.51
C GLY A 41 -7.77 -12.15 8.59
N VAL A 42 -7.72 -11.33 9.65
CA VAL A 42 -8.70 -10.25 9.88
C VAL A 42 -8.74 -9.23 8.73
N LEU A 43 -7.61 -8.98 8.06
CA LEU A 43 -7.59 -8.09 6.89
C LEU A 43 -8.38 -8.72 5.75
N THR A 44 -8.09 -9.97 5.39
CA THR A 44 -8.81 -10.66 4.32
C THR A 44 -10.31 -10.77 4.62
N ASP A 45 -10.69 -11.09 5.85
CA ASP A 45 -12.10 -11.20 6.23
C ASP A 45 -12.83 -9.86 6.18
N PHE A 46 -12.19 -8.77 6.64
CA PHE A 46 -12.74 -7.43 6.50
C PHE A 46 -13.00 -7.10 5.02
N ILE A 47 -12.04 -7.32 4.13
CA ILE A 47 -12.17 -6.98 2.70
C ILE A 47 -13.31 -7.73 2.02
N LYS A 48 -13.53 -9.01 2.35
CA LYS A 48 -14.64 -9.78 1.79
C LYS A 48 -16.02 -9.16 2.09
N THR A 49 -16.13 -8.39 3.16
CA THR A 49 -17.37 -7.69 3.53
C THR A 49 -17.55 -6.34 2.82
N VAL A 50 -16.49 -5.81 2.18
CA VAL A 50 -16.48 -4.49 1.57
C VAL A 50 -16.51 -4.61 0.04
N ASN A 51 -17.51 -3.99 -0.58
CA ASN A 51 -17.56 -3.87 -2.04
C ASN A 51 -16.58 -2.78 -2.51
N HIS A 52 -15.46 -3.18 -3.12
CA HIS A 52 -14.43 -2.28 -3.62
C HIS A 52 -14.57 -2.15 -5.15
N LYS A 53 -14.79 -0.92 -5.64
CA LYS A 53 -15.00 -0.68 -7.08
C LYS A 53 -13.77 -0.16 -7.82
N ASN A 54 -12.78 0.41 -7.11
CA ASN A 54 -11.75 1.24 -7.73
C ASN A 54 -10.30 0.78 -7.45
N GLY A 55 -10.08 -0.50 -7.12
CA GLY A 55 -8.72 -1.05 -6.94
C GLY A 55 -7.92 -0.42 -5.80
N PHE A 56 -8.61 0.25 -4.87
CA PHE A 56 -8.05 0.95 -3.74
C PHE A 56 -9.01 0.93 -2.57
N LEU A 57 -8.50 0.68 -1.37
CA LEU A 57 -9.29 0.75 -0.14
C LEU A 57 -8.49 1.38 0.99
N PHE A 58 -9.08 2.37 1.65
CA PHE A 58 -8.56 2.89 2.90
C PHE A 58 -9.02 2.04 4.08
N ILE A 59 -8.07 1.63 4.91
CA ILE A 59 -8.33 0.89 6.13
C ILE A 59 -7.90 1.75 7.30
N LYS A 60 -8.89 2.16 8.10
CA LYS A 60 -8.65 2.84 9.36
C LYS A 60 -8.01 1.87 10.36
N LYS A 61 -7.19 2.43 11.25
CA LYS A 61 -6.42 1.73 12.28
C LYS A 61 -7.10 0.52 12.94
N SER A 62 -8.36 0.60 13.34
CA SER A 62 -9.04 -0.51 14.02
C SER A 62 -9.33 -1.64 13.02
N PRO A 63 -8.90 -2.91 13.20
CA PRO A 63 -8.33 -3.62 14.38
C PRO A 63 -6.80 -3.91 14.36
N PHE A 64 -6.02 -3.13 13.63
CA PHE A 64 -4.58 -3.33 13.43
C PHE A 64 -3.74 -2.52 14.44
N PHE A 65 -2.59 -3.04 14.89
CA PHE A 65 -1.59 -2.33 15.70
C PHE A 65 -0.76 -1.33 14.89
N LEU A 66 -1.32 -0.77 13.83
CA LEU A 66 -0.70 0.34 13.12
C LEU A 66 -1.12 1.65 13.80
N THR A 67 -0.17 2.55 14.01
CA THR A 67 -0.42 3.87 14.62
C THR A 67 -1.39 4.70 13.78
N GLN A 68 -1.32 4.56 12.46
CA GLN A 68 -2.18 5.19 11.45
C GLN A 68 -2.83 4.13 10.55
N GLY A 69 -3.83 4.53 9.76
CA GLY A 69 -4.44 3.66 8.76
C GLY A 69 -3.47 3.32 7.63
N PHE A 70 -3.89 2.49 6.69
CA PHE A 70 -3.12 2.22 5.47
C PHE A 70 -4.06 2.02 4.30
N PHE A 71 -3.49 2.08 3.11
CA PHE A 71 -4.21 1.83 1.89
C PHE A 71 -3.81 0.48 1.29
N LEU A 72 -4.83 -0.30 0.92
CA LEU A 72 -4.64 -1.44 0.03
C LEU A 72 -4.75 -0.96 -1.41
N TYR A 73 -3.77 -1.34 -2.23
CA TYR A 73 -3.77 -1.07 -3.66
C TYR A 73 -3.30 -2.32 -4.40
N ASP A 74 -3.90 -2.62 -5.55
CA ASP A 74 -3.43 -3.71 -6.39
C ASP A 74 -2.32 -3.20 -7.32
N PHE A 75 -1.08 -3.57 -7.03
CA PHE A 75 0.05 -3.03 -7.77
C PHE A 75 0.08 -3.54 -9.23
N SER A 76 -0.65 -4.62 -9.56
CA SER A 76 -0.83 -4.98 -10.96
C SER A 76 -1.62 -3.93 -11.74
N LEU A 77 -2.53 -3.19 -11.09
CA LEU A 77 -3.25 -2.08 -11.72
C LEU A 77 -2.34 -0.87 -12.00
N ILE A 78 -1.24 -0.73 -11.27
CA ILE A 78 -0.22 0.29 -11.56
C ILE A 78 0.44 -0.01 -12.91
N LEU A 79 0.68 -1.29 -13.23
CA LEU A 79 1.20 -1.69 -14.54
C LEU A 79 0.19 -1.41 -15.66
N GLU A 80 -1.09 -1.63 -15.39
CA GLU A 80 -2.16 -1.39 -16.36
C GLU A 80 -2.34 0.12 -16.62
N ASN A 81 -2.29 0.96 -15.58
CA ASN A 81 -2.43 2.41 -15.71
C ASN A 81 -1.79 3.21 -14.55
N ILE A 82 -0.50 3.49 -14.68
CA ILE A 82 0.24 4.30 -13.69
C ILE A 82 -0.27 5.75 -13.60
N GLU A 83 -0.77 6.32 -14.69
CA GLU A 83 -1.26 7.71 -14.70
C GLU A 83 -2.49 7.85 -13.79
N LEU A 84 -3.40 6.87 -13.82
CA LEU A 84 -4.56 6.85 -12.91
C LEU A 84 -4.14 6.77 -11.44
N PHE A 85 -3.10 5.98 -11.13
CA PHE A 85 -2.54 5.94 -9.79
C PHE A 85 -2.02 7.32 -9.37
N LEU A 86 -1.18 7.94 -10.21
CA LEU A 86 -0.61 9.27 -9.93
C LEU A 86 -1.68 10.35 -9.80
N GLU A 87 -2.70 10.34 -10.67
CA GLU A 87 -3.85 11.25 -10.53
C GLU A 87 -4.57 11.07 -9.19
N THR A 88 -4.73 9.83 -8.73
CA THR A 88 -5.38 9.53 -7.45
C THR A 88 -4.55 10.08 -6.29
N ILE A 89 -3.24 9.85 -6.30
CA ILE A 89 -2.32 10.39 -5.29
C ILE A 89 -2.33 11.92 -5.28
N ASN A 90 -2.26 12.54 -6.46
CA ASN A 90 -2.29 14.00 -6.61
C ASN A 90 -3.62 14.60 -6.13
N LYS A 91 -4.76 13.97 -6.42
CA LYS A 91 -6.07 14.42 -5.92
C LYS A 91 -6.18 14.36 -4.40
N LEU A 92 -5.44 13.45 -3.75
CA LEU A 92 -5.37 13.33 -2.30
C LEU A 92 -4.36 14.31 -1.66
N ASN A 93 -3.65 15.11 -2.47
CA ASN A 93 -2.66 16.09 -2.03
C ASN A 93 -1.55 15.51 -1.13
N PHE A 94 -1.11 14.29 -1.43
CA PHE A 94 0.00 13.68 -0.70
C PHE A 94 1.34 14.16 -1.27
N SER A 95 2.18 14.77 -0.43
CA SER A 95 3.55 15.18 -0.79
C SER A 95 4.54 14.02 -0.79
N GLU A 96 4.24 12.98 -0.02
CA GLU A 96 5.03 11.76 0.12
C GLU A 96 4.09 10.58 0.26
N ILE A 97 4.48 9.45 -0.31
CA ILE A 97 3.85 8.15 -0.06
C ILE A 97 4.91 7.16 0.38
N ILE A 98 4.50 6.29 1.31
CA ILE A 98 5.28 5.11 1.66
C ILE A 98 4.63 3.91 1.00
N MET A 99 5.41 3.05 0.38
CA MET A 99 4.84 1.86 -0.27
C MET A 99 5.72 0.64 -0.13
N GLU A 100 5.08 -0.53 -0.06
CA GLU A 100 5.75 -1.81 -0.23
C GLU A 100 6.61 -1.86 -1.50
N LYS A 101 7.79 -2.49 -1.43
CA LYS A 101 8.46 -2.96 -2.65
C LYS A 101 7.81 -4.25 -3.15
N SER A 102 7.00 -4.15 -4.21
CA SER A 102 6.45 -5.31 -4.90
C SER A 102 7.43 -5.88 -5.92
N LYS A 103 7.37 -7.21 -6.10
CA LYS A 103 8.06 -7.94 -7.18
C LYS A 103 7.43 -7.74 -8.56
N ILE A 104 6.20 -7.23 -8.60
CA ILE A 104 5.43 -7.02 -9.84
C ILE A 104 5.90 -5.74 -10.54
N LEU A 105 6.36 -4.74 -9.77
CA LEU A 105 6.83 -3.47 -10.29
C LEU A 105 8.35 -3.51 -10.49
N ASN A 106 8.81 -2.97 -11.63
CA ASN A 106 10.23 -2.77 -11.90
C ASN A 106 10.72 -1.42 -11.33
N ASP A 107 12.04 -1.23 -11.27
CA ASP A 107 12.63 -0.02 -10.68
C ASP A 107 12.27 1.26 -11.45
N SER A 108 12.07 1.19 -12.78
CA SER A 108 11.69 2.36 -13.59
C SER A 108 10.29 2.91 -13.27
N ILE A 109 9.37 2.05 -12.85
CA ILE A 109 8.04 2.48 -12.37
C ILE A 109 8.18 3.30 -11.08
N TYR A 110 9.00 2.83 -10.13
CA TYR A 110 9.22 3.57 -8.88
C TYR A 110 9.92 4.91 -9.16
N GLU A 111 10.86 4.97 -10.09
CA GLU A 111 11.48 6.23 -10.53
C GLU A 111 10.44 7.19 -11.12
N LYS A 112 9.55 6.69 -11.98
CA LYS A 112 8.47 7.50 -12.56
C LYS A 112 7.52 8.04 -11.49
N MET A 113 7.16 7.23 -10.50
CA MET A 113 6.37 7.71 -9.37
C MET A 113 7.13 8.76 -8.56
N ASN A 114 8.41 8.51 -8.27
CA ASN A 114 9.25 9.39 -7.47
C ASN A 114 9.46 10.78 -8.09
N ASN A 115 9.36 10.89 -9.41
CA ASN A 115 9.39 12.17 -10.12
C ASN A 115 8.10 13.00 -9.95
N ASN A 116 7.00 12.40 -9.48
CA ASN A 116 5.70 13.04 -9.31
C ASN A 116 5.31 13.21 -7.84
N VAL A 117 5.58 12.19 -7.01
CA VAL A 117 5.34 12.17 -5.57
C VAL A 117 6.58 11.58 -4.90
N ASN A 118 7.01 12.10 -3.76
CA ASN A 118 8.16 11.51 -3.05
C ASN A 118 7.80 10.07 -2.64
N VAL A 119 8.53 9.07 -3.17
CA VAL A 119 8.28 7.66 -2.88
C VAL A 119 9.34 7.14 -1.95
N THR A 120 8.88 6.69 -0.79
CA THR A 120 9.71 6.00 0.20
C THR A 120 9.33 4.53 0.23
N LEU A 121 10.31 3.66 0.03
CA LEU A 121 10.07 2.22 0.06
C LEU A 121 10.02 1.72 1.51
N LEU A 122 8.98 0.94 1.77
CA LEU A 122 8.74 0.28 3.04
C LEU A 122 9.62 -0.97 3.18
N GLU A 123 10.24 -1.11 4.35
CA GLU A 123 10.84 -2.37 4.82
C GLU A 123 10.26 -2.74 6.21
N LEU A 124 9.93 -4.02 6.42
CA LEU A 124 9.60 -4.56 7.75
C LEU A 124 10.81 -5.32 8.31
N VAL A 125 11.11 -5.08 9.58
CA VAL A 125 12.13 -5.81 10.36
C VAL A 125 11.44 -6.77 11.31
#